data_AF-A0A1Q7BGN4-F1
#
_entry.id   AF-A0A1Q7BGN4-F1
#
_cell.length_a   1.000
_cell.length_b   1.000
_cell.length_c   1.000
_cell.angle_alpha   90.00
_cell.angle_beta   90.00
_cell.angle_gamma   90.00
#
_symmetry.space_group_name_H-M   'P 1'
#
loop_
_entity.id
_entity.type
_entity.pdbx_description
1 polymer ?
#
loop_
_entity_poly.entity_id
_entity_poly.type
_entity_poly.pdbx_seq_one_letter_code
_entity_poly.pdbx_strand_id
1 'polypeptide(L)' 'MKHPMVAEFRGPPPHDLGTAELATAHVLNDNVEVTLHLLDDWHRPMGPVVRVQMTPEVARSLAERLTTAAAEAEPSG' A
#
# COMPACT_ATOMS: atom_id res chain seq x y z
N MET A 1 -1.52 23.11 8.51
CA MET A 1 -2.67 22.21 8.72
C MET A 1 -2.31 20.85 8.14
N LYS A 2 -2.21 19.79 8.97
CA LYS A 2 -2.04 18.42 8.47
C LYS A 2 -3.43 17.91 8.10
N HIS A 3 -3.67 17.62 6.83
CA HIS A 3 -4.90 16.94 6.41
C HIS A 3 -4.83 15.50 6.92
N PRO A 4 -5.70 15.06 7.86
CA PRO A 4 -5.72 13.66 8.25
C PRO A 4 -6.18 12.85 7.04
N MET A 5 -5.31 11.96 6.55
CA MET A 5 -5.73 10.95 5.58
C MET A 5 -6.56 9.91 6.33
N VAL A 6 -7.83 9.77 5.93
CA VAL A 6 -8.71 8.70 6.40
C VAL A 6 -8.69 7.60 5.34
N ALA A 7 -8.08 6.46 5.67
CA ALA A 7 -8.21 5.24 4.87
C ALA A 7 -9.47 4.51 5.36
N GLU A 8 -10.50 4.44 4.52
CA GLU A 8 -11.74 3.71 4.83
C GLU A 8 -11.70 2.34 4.13
N PHE A 9 -11.67 1.27 4.92
CA PHE A 9 -11.82 -0.09 4.40
C PHE A 9 -13.30 -0.36 4.08
N ARG A 10 -13.59 -0.64 2.81
CA ARG A 10 -14.94 -1.01 2.34
C ARG A 10 -14.99 -2.50 1.97
N GLY A 11 -15.03 -3.36 2.98
CA GLY A 11 -15.20 -4.81 2.84
C GLY A 11 -15.90 -5.44 4.06
N PRO A 12 -16.43 -6.67 3.93
CA PRO A 12 -17.03 -7.36 5.08
C PRO A 12 -15.96 -7.68 6.15
N PRO A 13 -16.28 -7.57 7.46
CA PRO A 13 -15.39 -8.06 8.52
C PRO A 13 -15.51 -9.59 8.70
N PRO A 14 -14.47 -10.32 9.17
CA PRO A 14 -13.06 -9.97 9.27
C PRO A 14 -12.31 -10.68 8.13
N HIS A 15 -12.25 -10.07 6.95
CA HIS A 15 -11.42 -10.60 5.89
C HIS A 15 -10.04 -9.98 6.03
N ASP A 16 -9.05 -10.79 6.43
CA ASP A 16 -7.66 -10.43 6.23
C ASP A 16 -7.51 -10.09 4.75
N LEU A 17 -7.01 -8.89 4.46
CA LEU A 17 -6.85 -8.38 3.10
C LEU A 17 -5.84 -9.17 2.26
N GLY A 18 -5.18 -10.17 2.86
CA GLY A 18 -4.11 -10.95 2.26
C GLY A 18 -2.74 -10.31 2.40
N THR A 19 -1.72 -10.92 1.77
CA THR A 19 -0.34 -10.41 1.76
C THR A 19 -0.09 -9.64 0.46
N ALA A 20 0.55 -8.47 0.54
CA ALA A 20 0.95 -7.73 -0.65
C ALA A 20 2.15 -8.41 -1.33
N GLU A 21 1.98 -8.84 -2.58
CA GLU A 21 3.06 -9.45 -3.37
C GLU A 21 3.77 -8.46 -4.28
N LEU A 22 3.03 -7.47 -4.79
CA LEU A 22 3.57 -6.50 -5.73
C LEU A 22 3.05 -5.10 -5.42
N ALA A 23 3.96 -4.14 -5.40
CA ALA A 23 3.66 -2.72 -5.35
C ALA A 23 4.20 -2.03 -6.61
N THR A 24 3.38 -1.19 -7.25
CA THR A 24 3.79 -0.33 -8.35
C THR A 24 3.49 1.12 -8.02
N ALA A 25 4.31 2.05 -8.50
CA ALA A 25 4.12 3.48 -8.29
C ALA A 25 4.28 4.24 -9.62
N HIS A 26 3.41 5.22 -9.87
CA HIS A 26 3.51 6.10 -11.02
C HIS A 26 2.98 7.50 -10.71
N VAL A 27 3.32 8.49 -11.55
CA VAL A 27 2.81 9.86 -11.42
C VAL A 27 1.45 9.94 -12.12
N LEU A 28 0.46 10.49 -11.42
CA LEU A 28 -0.90 10.73 -11.93
C LEU A 28 -1.39 12.10 -11.42
N ASN A 29 -1.65 13.03 -12.34
CA ASN A 29 -2.15 14.39 -12.02
C ASN A 29 -1.34 15.08 -10.90
N ASP A 30 -0.01 15.15 -11.06
CA ASP A 30 0.95 15.72 -10.10
C ASP A 30 1.01 15.03 -8.72
N ASN A 31 0.24 13.96 -8.53
CA ASN A 31 0.31 13.07 -7.37
C ASN A 31 1.04 11.78 -7.73
N VAL A 32 1.40 11.01 -6.70
CA VAL A 32 1.93 9.66 -6.85
C VAL A 32 0.80 8.69 -6.56
N GLU A 33 0.47 7.82 -7.52
CA GLU A 33 -0.42 6.69 -7.32
C GLU A 33 0.40 5.44 -7.05
N VAL A 34 0.11 4.77 -5.94
CA VAL A 34 0.65 3.46 -5.58
C VAL A 34 -0.45 2.43 -5.70
N THR A 35 -0.16 1.33 -6.39
CA THR A 35 -1.05 0.18 -6.55
C THR A 35 -0.41 -1.04 -5.89
N LEU A 36 -1.13 -1.67 -4.95
CA LEU A 36 -0.74 -2.91 -4.29
C LEU A 36 -1.61 -4.06 -4.81
N HIS A 37 -0.97 -5.14 -5.21
CA HIS A 37 -1.61 -6.42 -5.54
C HIS A 37 -1.50 -7.34 -4.33
N LEU A 38 -2.64 -7.74 -3.78
CA LEU A 38 -2.71 -8.61 -2.61
C LEU A 38 -3.06 -10.04 -3.02
N LEU A 39 -2.38 -11.05 -2.48
CA LEU A 39 -2.84 -12.43 -2.55
C LEU A 39 -3.82 -12.71 -1.41
N ASP A 40 -5.03 -13.11 -1.79
CA ASP A 40 -6.04 -13.66 -0.88
C ASP A 40 -6.13 -15.17 -1.15
N ASP A 41 -5.67 -15.98 -0.17
CA ASP A 41 -5.63 -17.45 -0.25
C ASP A 41 -7.02 -18.09 -0.31
N TRP A 42 -8.09 -17.32 -0.08
CA TRP A 42 -9.39 -17.92 0.20
C TRP A 42 -10.30 -18.07 -1.02
N HIS A 43 -10.47 -17.08 -1.93
CA HIS A 43 -11.57 -17.19 -2.94
C HIS A 43 -11.48 -16.47 -4.30
N ARG A 44 -10.41 -15.75 -4.69
CA ARG A 44 -10.40 -15.08 -6.03
C ARG A 44 -9.03 -15.05 -6.73
N PRO A 45 -8.94 -15.47 -8.01
CA PRO A 45 -7.68 -15.49 -8.77
C PRO A 45 -7.19 -14.11 -9.22
N MET A 46 -8.01 -13.05 -9.07
CA MET A 46 -7.57 -11.67 -9.27
C MET A 46 -7.59 -10.98 -7.92
N GLY A 47 -6.42 -10.93 -7.28
CA GLY A 47 -6.21 -10.35 -5.96
C GLY A 47 -6.78 -8.93 -5.83
N PRO A 48 -7.29 -8.54 -4.64
CA PRO A 48 -7.76 -7.18 -4.44
C PRO A 48 -6.63 -6.18 -4.69
N VAL A 49 -6.96 -5.13 -5.43
CA VAL A 49 -6.03 -4.06 -5.79
C VAL A 49 -6.29 -2.87 -4.89
N VAL A 50 -5.36 -2.57 -3.99
CA VAL A 50 -5.42 -1.35 -3.18
C VAL A 50 -4.72 -0.24 -3.94
N ARG A 51 -5.43 0.86 -4.18
CA ARG A 51 -4.88 2.06 -4.81
C ARG A 51 -4.85 3.22 -3.84
N VAL A 52 -3.71 3.88 -3.75
CA VAL A 52 -3.50 5.03 -2.88
C VAL A 52 -2.89 6.15 -3.70
N GLN A 53 -3.52 7.33 -3.71
CA GLN A 53 -2.94 8.54 -4.28
C GLN A 53 -2.45 9.43 -3.15
N MET A 54 -1.26 9.99 -3.31
CA MET A 54 -0.64 10.86 -2.31
C MET A 54 0.17 11.96 -2.97
N THR A 55 0.36 13.07 -2.26
CA THR A 55 1.22 14.15 -2.74
C THR A 55 2.69 13.70 -2.79
N PRO A 56 3.55 14.34 -3.60
CA PRO A 56 4.97 13.99 -3.68
C PRO A 56 5.71 14.06 -2.33
N GLU A 57 5.32 14.98 -1.44
CA GLU A 57 5.90 15.11 -0.10
C GLU A 57 5.57 13.90 0.77
N VAL A 58 4.30 13.46 0.77
CA VAL A 58 3.86 12.28 1.52
C VAL A 58 4.50 11.01 0.95
N ALA A 59 4.61 10.89 -0.38
CA ALA A 59 5.28 9.78 -1.05
C ALA A 59 6.75 9.66 -0.63
N ARG A 60 7.49 10.77 -0.60
CA ARG A 60 8.90 10.79 -0.18
C ARG A 60 9.05 10.34 1.27
N SER A 61 8.26 10.91 2.18
CA SER A 61 8.29 10.52 3.59
C SER A 61 7.88 9.05 3.81
N LEU A 62 6.97 8.51 2.99
CA LEU A 62 6.61 7.09 3.04
C LEU A 62 7.76 6.21 2.54
N ALA A 63 8.40 6.56 1.42
CA ALA A 63 9.50 5.82 0.85
C ALA A 63 10.70 5.72 1.82
N GLU A 64 11.03 6.81 2.51
CA GLU A 64 12.07 6.84 3.55
C GLU A 64 11.75 5.86 4.67
N ARG A 65 10.52 5.92 5.23
CA ARG A 65 10.08 5.01 6.30
C ARG A 65 10.06 3.56 5.87
N LEU A 66 9.64 3.27 4.63
CA LEU A 66 9.67 1.92 4.09
C LEU A 66 11.10 1.40 3.96
N THR A 67 12.03 2.23 3.51
CA THR A 67 13.46 1.87 3.40
C THR A 67 14.06 1.58 4.77
N THR A 68 13.79 2.42 5.76
CA THR A 68 14.24 2.20 7.14
C THR A 68 13.65 0.91 7.72
N ALA A 69 12.34 0.71 7.61
CA ALA A 69 11.69 -0.50 8.10
C ALA A 69 12.21 -1.76 7.41
N ALA A 70 12.47 -1.72 6.10
CA ALA A 70 13.04 -2.84 5.36
C ALA A 70 14.48 -3.16 5.77
N ALA A 71 15.26 -2.18 6.21
CA ALA A 71 16.61 -2.41 6.74
C ALA A 71 16.59 -3.01 8.16
N GLU A 72 15.56 -2.71 8.95
CA GLU A 72 15.36 -3.25 10.31
C GLU A 72 14.74 -4.65 10.29
N ALA A 73 13.89 -4.94 9.31
CA ALA A 73 13.35 -6.27 9.08
C ALA A 73 14.46 -7.18 8.51
N GLU A 74 15.18 -7.89 9.39
CA GLU A 74 16.16 -8.90 8.97
C GLU A 74 15.55 -9.84 7.91
N PRO A 75 16.30 -10.26 6.87
CA PRO A 75 15.84 -11.28 5.96
C PRO A 75 15.64 -12.56 6.77
N SER A 76 14.39 -12.91 7.05
CA SER A 76 14.04 -14.25 7.50
C SER A 76 14.43 -15.17 6.35
N GLY A 77 15.54 -15.90 6.53
CA GLY A 77 16.15 -16.77 5.52
C GLY A 77 15.25 -17.88 5.03
#